data_AF-A0A950G0G1-F1
#
_entry.id   AF-A0A950G0G1-F1
#
_cell.length_a   1.000
_cell.length_b   1.000
_cell.length_c   1.000
_cell.angle_alpha   90.00
_cell.angle_beta   90.00
_cell.angle_gamma   90.00
#
_symmetry.space_group_name_H-M   'P 1'
#
loop_
_entity.id
_entity.type
_entity.pdbx_description
1 polymer ?
#
loop_
_entity_poly.entity_id
_entity_poly.type
_entity_poly.pdbx_seq_one_letter_code
_entity_poly.pdbx_strand_id
1 'polypeptide(L)'
;MKVIPLASHPLLLCFLLVFGSATLRAQNKAASPLQTPGAKPGPTTPKYTEEQMQDMVSKLQDRIKKATDQVLGRILKEEQDIHLRFSYLRKPERLDPNSFKSKADITIWRDSLQQLKDKEVSLDRLYADADLDLGNALIQQRINEAIADQIKNELLKSFPWSVIKKKSDLMQDYIAEHEELLTFYDKNWGSWKPGSAPGAATFSNGQLTGTFRNLKEKINTTGQKIDEQYKGMSE
;
A
#
# COMPACT_ATOMS: atom_id res chain seq x y z
N MET A 1 5.95 22.36 5.25
CA MET A 1 5.40 20.99 5.21
C MET A 1 5.05 20.58 6.64
N LYS A 2 3.76 20.48 6.95
CA LYS A 2 3.31 19.90 8.22
C LYS A 2 3.55 18.39 8.12
N VAL A 3 4.44 17.87 8.95
CA VAL A 3 4.53 16.44 9.23
C VAL A 3 3.19 16.06 9.85
N ILE A 4 2.37 15.32 9.11
CA ILE A 4 1.13 14.76 9.65
C ILE A 4 1.60 13.72 10.67
N PRO A 5 1.29 13.88 11.97
CA PRO A 5 1.66 12.89 12.96
C PRO A 5 1.00 11.57 12.59
N LEU A 6 1.70 10.48 12.89
CA LEU A 6 1.26 9.09 12.81
C LEU A 6 -0.01 8.91 13.66
N ALA A 7 -1.14 9.38 13.15
CA ALA A 7 -2.43 9.28 13.78
C ALA A 7 -2.89 7.83 13.64
N SER A 8 -2.57 7.06 14.69
CA SER A 8 -3.54 6.24 15.39
C SER A 8 -4.56 5.55 14.48
N HIS A 9 -4.13 4.51 13.75
CA HIS A 9 -5.09 3.56 13.23
C HIS A 9 -5.79 2.89 14.44
N PRO A 10 -7.12 3.03 14.60
CA PRO A 10 -7.85 2.49 15.74
C PRO A 10 -7.73 0.96 15.85
N LEU A 11 -7.40 0.29 14.75
CA LEU A 11 -7.12 -1.15 14.70
C LEU A 11 -5.85 -1.52 15.46
N LEU A 12 -4.79 -0.70 15.39
CA LEU A 12 -3.50 -1.02 16.01
C LEU A 12 -3.55 -0.86 17.54
N LEU A 13 -4.38 0.07 18.04
CA LEU A 13 -4.53 0.31 19.49
C LEU A 13 -5.45 -0.73 20.16
N CYS A 14 -6.52 -1.17 19.50
CA CYS A 14 -7.43 -2.19 20.06
C CYS A 14 -6.82 -3.59 20.08
N PHE A 15 -5.96 -3.94 19.12
CA PHE A 15 -5.29 -5.25 19.09
C PHE A 15 -4.22 -5.41 20.19
N LEU A 16 -3.53 -4.33 20.57
CA LEU A 16 -2.45 -4.37 21.58
C LEU A 16 -2.96 -4.59 23.02
N LEU A 17 -4.20 -4.20 23.32
CA LEU A 17 -4.81 -4.33 24.66
C LEU A 17 -5.48 -5.70 24.90
N VAL A 18 -6.02 -6.34 23.87
CA VAL A 18 -6.77 -7.61 24.02
C VAL A 18 -5.86 -8.85 23.94
N PHE A 19 -4.77 -8.79 23.18
CA PHE A 19 -3.94 -9.98 22.91
C PHE A 19 -2.70 -10.14 23.79
N GLY A 20 -2.27 -9.10 24.53
CA GLY A 20 -1.13 -9.18 25.44
C GLY A 20 -1.31 -10.23 26.54
N SER A 21 -2.53 -10.37 27.07
CA SER A 21 -2.85 -11.35 28.13
C SER A 21 -2.96 -12.79 27.60
N ALA A 22 -3.40 -12.96 26.34
CA ALA A 22 -3.61 -14.28 25.74
C ALA A 22 -2.32 -14.93 25.23
N THR A 23 -1.42 -14.14 24.63
CA THR A 23 -0.13 -14.63 24.10
C THR A 23 0.88 -14.99 25.21
N LEU A 24 0.82 -14.32 26.37
CA LEU A 24 1.62 -14.69 27.56
C LEU A 24 1.29 -16.10 28.09
N ARG A 25 0.03 -16.53 27.98
CA ARG A 25 -0.38 -17.89 28.40
C ARG A 25 0.17 -18.97 27.46
N ALA A 26 0.42 -18.62 26.20
CA ALA A 26 1.03 -19.52 25.20
C ALA A 26 2.56 -19.61 25.37
N GLN A 27 3.22 -18.49 25.66
CA GLN A 27 4.67 -18.47 25.90
C GLN A 27 5.07 -19.25 27.16
N ASN A 28 4.23 -19.21 28.22
CA ASN A 28 4.44 -20.01 29.43
C ASN A 28 4.20 -21.52 29.23
N LYS A 29 3.46 -21.94 28.18
CA LYS A 29 3.22 -23.36 27.87
C LYS A 29 4.28 -23.98 26.96
N ALA A 30 4.91 -23.18 26.09
CA ALA A 30 5.94 -23.65 25.16
C ALA A 30 7.28 -23.99 25.82
N ALA A 31 7.45 -23.70 27.12
CA ALA A 31 8.66 -23.98 27.90
C ALA A 31 8.58 -25.27 28.75
N SER A 32 7.76 -26.26 28.38
CA SER A 32 7.76 -27.58 29.04
C SER A 32 8.59 -28.60 28.25
N PRO A 33 9.75 -29.06 28.77
CA PRO A 33 10.39 -30.26 28.28
C PRO A 33 9.55 -31.48 28.71
N LEU A 34 9.25 -32.32 27.73
CA LEU A 34 8.59 -33.62 27.89
C LEU A 34 9.55 -34.58 28.63
N GLN A 35 9.39 -34.81 29.93
CA GLN A 35 9.99 -35.97 30.63
C GLN A 35 9.08 -36.48 31.77
N THR A 36 8.71 -37.76 31.68
CA THR A 36 8.13 -38.62 32.73
C THR A 36 9.19 -39.65 33.19
N PRO A 37 9.04 -40.32 34.34
CA PRO A 37 8.77 -39.80 35.69
C PRO A 37 9.83 -40.32 36.69
N GLY A 38 10.53 -39.42 37.38
CA GLY A 38 11.45 -39.76 38.45
C GLY A 38 11.36 -38.72 39.56
N ALA A 39 10.90 -39.13 40.73
CA ALA A 39 10.53 -38.28 41.84
C ALA A 39 11.64 -37.29 42.28
N LYS A 40 11.31 -35.99 42.27
CA LYS A 40 11.92 -34.90 43.06
C LYS A 40 10.98 -33.68 43.05
N PRO A 41 10.94 -32.84 44.11
CA PRO A 41 9.96 -31.77 44.22
C PRO A 41 10.34 -30.56 43.31
N GLY A 42 9.43 -30.17 42.42
CA GLY A 42 9.52 -28.95 41.58
C GLY A 42 9.20 -29.19 40.09
N PRO A 43 8.74 -28.19 39.32
CA PRO A 43 9.05 -26.77 39.50
C PRO A 43 7.83 -25.91 39.80
N THR A 44 8.02 -25.01 40.76
CA THR A 44 7.25 -23.79 40.93
C THR A 44 7.19 -23.05 39.60
N THR A 45 6.00 -22.88 39.03
CA THR A 45 5.75 -21.86 38.00
C THR A 45 6.37 -20.55 38.49
N PRO A 46 7.21 -19.86 37.70
CA PRO A 46 7.76 -18.59 38.12
C PRO A 46 6.59 -17.64 38.35
N LYS A 47 6.36 -17.26 39.61
CA LYS A 47 5.43 -16.18 39.95
C LYS A 47 6.14 -14.88 39.60
N TYR A 48 5.94 -14.42 38.37
CA TYR A 48 6.32 -13.07 37.99
C TYR A 48 5.49 -12.07 38.79
N THR A 49 6.11 -10.97 39.21
CA THR A 49 5.36 -9.83 39.74
C THR A 49 4.57 -9.16 38.61
N GLU A 50 3.50 -8.44 38.95
CA GLU A 50 2.71 -7.70 37.95
C GLU A 50 3.59 -6.75 37.12
N GLU A 51 4.53 -6.06 37.79
CA GLU A 51 5.50 -5.17 37.15
C GLU A 51 6.40 -5.88 36.14
N GLN A 52 6.84 -7.11 36.46
CA GLN A 52 7.66 -7.93 35.55
C GLN A 52 6.85 -8.42 34.35
N MET A 53 5.59 -8.79 34.57
CA MET A 53 4.69 -9.16 33.47
C MET A 53 4.45 -7.95 32.56
N GLN A 54 4.24 -6.77 33.12
CA GLN A 54 3.99 -5.56 32.35
C GLN A 54 5.22 -5.09 31.56
N ASP A 55 6.43 -5.18 32.12
CA ASP A 55 7.68 -4.92 31.41
C ASP A 55 7.92 -5.91 30.25
N MET A 56 7.62 -7.19 30.47
CA MET A 56 7.71 -8.21 29.41
C MET A 56 6.70 -7.97 28.28
N VAL A 57 5.47 -7.57 28.59
CA VAL A 57 4.46 -7.19 27.60
C VAL A 57 4.93 -5.99 26.80
N SER A 58 5.40 -4.94 27.48
CA SER A 58 5.90 -3.72 26.83
C SER A 58 7.02 -4.03 25.83
N LYS A 59 8.02 -4.84 26.24
CA LYS A 59 9.11 -5.27 25.36
C LYS A 59 8.64 -6.10 24.17
N LEU A 60 7.62 -6.93 24.35
CA LEU A 60 7.03 -7.70 23.26
C LEU A 60 6.30 -6.76 22.28
N GLN A 61 5.53 -5.81 22.79
CA GLN A 61 4.84 -4.81 21.97
C GLN A 61 5.82 -3.97 21.15
N ASP A 62 6.93 -3.53 21.75
CA ASP A 62 7.98 -2.79 21.04
C ASP A 62 8.61 -3.59 19.89
N ARG A 63 8.85 -4.89 20.13
CA ARG A 63 9.38 -5.80 19.10
C ARG A 63 8.39 -6.00 17.96
N ILE A 64 7.11 -6.22 18.29
CA ILE A 64 6.05 -6.35 17.30
C ILE A 64 5.97 -5.08 16.46
N LYS A 65 5.91 -3.91 17.12
CA LYS A 65 5.87 -2.62 16.45
C LYS A 65 7.05 -2.46 15.49
N LYS A 66 8.27 -2.77 15.92
CA LYS A 66 9.46 -2.67 15.07
C LYS A 66 9.42 -3.58 13.84
N ALA A 67 8.94 -4.82 14.00
CA ALA A 67 8.77 -5.74 12.87
C ALA A 67 7.69 -5.24 11.90
N THR A 68 6.55 -4.81 12.43
CA THR A 68 5.44 -4.29 11.65
C THR A 68 5.83 -3.00 10.91
N ASP A 69 6.48 -2.05 11.58
CA ASP A 69 6.96 -0.80 10.97
C ASP A 69 7.97 -1.06 9.83
N GLN A 70 8.81 -2.10 9.95
CA GLN A 70 9.75 -2.49 8.90
C GLN A 70 9.05 -2.97 7.62
N VAL A 71 7.93 -3.69 7.74
CA VAL A 71 7.20 -4.21 6.57
C VAL A 71 6.17 -3.20 6.08
N LEU A 72 5.28 -2.74 6.97
CA LEU A 72 4.19 -1.84 6.61
C LEU A 72 4.70 -0.44 6.29
N GLY A 73 5.79 0.00 6.92
CA GLY A 73 6.42 1.27 6.56
C GLY A 73 6.95 1.29 5.12
N ARG A 74 7.42 0.14 4.59
CA ARG A 74 7.81 0.02 3.18
C ARG A 74 6.61 0.11 2.26
N ILE A 75 5.53 -0.62 2.57
CA ILE A 75 4.26 -0.57 1.82
C ILE A 75 3.71 0.86 1.80
N LEU A 76 3.57 1.50 2.97
CA LEU A 76 3.06 2.86 3.10
C LEU A 76 3.90 3.89 2.33
N LYS A 77 5.22 3.73 2.33
CA LYS A 77 6.10 4.61 1.56
C LYS A 77 5.87 4.46 0.06
N GLU A 78 5.72 3.23 -0.43
CA GLU A 78 5.49 2.96 -1.85
C GLU A 78 4.08 3.43 -2.27
N GLU A 79 3.06 3.22 -1.42
CA GLU A 79 1.71 3.77 -1.59
C GLU A 79 1.72 5.29 -1.77
N GLN A 80 2.48 6.00 -0.94
CA GLN A 80 2.61 7.46 -1.00
C GLN A 80 3.32 7.92 -2.28
N ASP A 81 4.37 7.22 -2.72
CA ASP A 81 5.06 7.53 -3.97
C ASP A 81 4.14 7.32 -5.18
N ILE A 82 3.39 6.22 -5.21
CA ILE A 82 2.38 5.96 -6.24
C ILE A 82 1.33 7.07 -6.23
N HIS A 83 0.76 7.41 -5.07
CA HIS A 83 -0.26 8.45 -4.97
C HIS A 83 0.25 9.81 -5.48
N LEU A 84 1.51 10.15 -5.17
CA LEU A 84 2.16 11.37 -5.67
C LEU A 84 2.31 11.38 -7.20
N ARG A 85 2.80 10.29 -7.77
CA ARG A 85 3.00 10.13 -9.23
C ARG A 85 1.68 10.14 -9.98
N PHE A 86 0.70 9.42 -9.46
CA PHE A 86 -0.66 9.41 -9.95
C PHE A 86 -1.28 10.82 -9.93
N SER A 87 -1.19 11.53 -8.79
CA SER A 87 -1.66 12.91 -8.66
C SER A 87 -0.99 13.86 -9.65
N TYR A 88 0.29 13.64 -9.94
CA TYR A 88 1.01 14.40 -10.97
C TYR A 88 0.48 14.13 -12.38
N LEU A 89 0.21 12.87 -12.73
CA LEU A 89 -0.32 12.47 -14.03
C LEU A 89 -1.79 12.88 -14.23
N ARG A 90 -2.54 13.09 -13.14
CA ARG A 90 -3.94 13.53 -13.20
C ARG A 90 -4.16 15.00 -13.49
N LYS A 91 -3.11 15.81 -13.47
CA LYS A 91 -3.28 17.25 -13.68
C LYS A 91 -3.86 17.53 -15.08
N PRO A 92 -4.77 18.50 -15.25
CA PRO A 92 -5.46 18.72 -16.53
C PRO A 92 -4.51 18.91 -17.71
N GLU A 93 -3.37 19.57 -17.50
CA GLU A 93 -2.35 19.77 -18.53
C GLU A 93 -1.76 18.45 -19.04
N ARG A 94 -1.77 17.38 -18.24
CA ARG A 94 -1.29 16.03 -18.63
C ARG A 94 -2.25 15.28 -19.54
N LEU A 95 -3.48 15.77 -19.68
CA LEU A 95 -4.48 15.23 -20.60
C LEU A 95 -4.73 16.16 -21.79
N ASP A 96 -4.03 17.29 -21.86
CA ASP A 96 -4.17 18.25 -22.95
C ASP A 96 -3.03 18.08 -23.97
N PRO A 97 -3.33 17.72 -25.24
CA PRO A 97 -2.29 17.62 -26.25
C PRO A 97 -1.65 18.97 -26.62
N ASN A 98 -2.23 20.11 -26.22
CA ASN A 98 -1.62 21.43 -26.40
C ASN A 98 -0.51 21.71 -25.38
N SER A 99 -0.34 20.88 -24.35
CA SER A 99 0.73 21.03 -23.34
C SER A 99 2.08 20.50 -23.82
N PHE A 100 2.12 19.74 -24.93
CA PHE A 100 3.35 19.25 -25.53
C PHE A 100 3.92 20.31 -26.48
N LYS A 101 5.16 20.74 -26.25
CA LYS A 101 5.87 21.67 -27.13
C LYS A 101 6.44 20.95 -28.34
N SER A 102 6.73 19.66 -28.20
CA SER A 102 7.31 18.82 -29.23
C SER A 102 6.80 17.38 -29.14
N LYS A 103 6.93 16.63 -30.24
CA LYS A 103 6.64 15.20 -30.25
C LYS A 103 7.54 14.41 -29.27
N ALA A 104 8.76 14.89 -29.03
CA ALA A 104 9.69 14.28 -28.08
C ALA A 104 9.20 14.40 -26.62
N ASP A 105 8.38 15.39 -26.30
CA ASP A 105 7.79 15.55 -24.97
C ASP A 105 6.85 14.38 -24.62
N ILE A 106 6.27 13.70 -25.62
CA ILE A 106 5.47 12.48 -25.42
C ILE A 106 6.32 11.37 -24.79
N THR A 107 7.58 11.24 -25.19
CA THR A 107 8.50 10.24 -24.61
C THR A 107 8.75 10.51 -23.14
N ILE A 108 8.96 11.77 -22.73
CA ILE A 108 9.15 12.15 -21.32
C ILE A 108 7.93 11.73 -20.48
N TRP A 109 6.73 11.82 -21.05
CA TRP A 109 5.50 11.46 -20.35
C TRP A 109 5.30 9.96 -20.31
N ARG A 110 5.69 9.24 -21.37
CA ARG A 110 5.78 7.78 -21.35
C ARG A 110 6.74 7.31 -20.26
N ASP A 111 7.88 7.96 -20.08
CA ASP A 111 8.82 7.62 -19.00
C ASP A 111 8.19 7.82 -17.62
N SER A 112 7.44 8.92 -17.44
CA SER A 112 6.72 9.19 -16.18
C SER A 112 5.65 8.14 -15.89
N LEU A 113 4.92 7.71 -16.93
CA LEU A 113 3.91 6.67 -16.84
C LEU A 113 4.54 5.29 -16.58
N GLN A 114 5.67 5.00 -17.22
CA GLN A 114 6.43 3.78 -16.97
C GLN A 114 6.92 3.72 -15.53
N GLN A 115 7.40 4.85 -14.97
CA GLN A 115 7.76 4.89 -13.54
C GLN A 115 6.56 4.62 -12.63
N LEU A 116 5.36 5.11 -12.97
CA LEU A 116 4.15 4.77 -12.21
C LEU A 116 3.85 3.27 -12.29
N LYS A 117 3.95 2.68 -13.48
CA LYS A 117 3.74 1.25 -13.74
C LYS A 117 4.73 0.37 -12.98
N ASP A 118 6.01 0.69 -13.01
CA ASP A 118 7.04 -0.04 -12.28
C ASP A 118 6.81 0.03 -10.77
N LYS A 119 6.30 1.17 -10.28
CA LYS A 119 5.94 1.37 -8.89
C LYS A 119 4.72 0.57 -8.47
N GLU A 120 3.69 0.53 -9.31
CA GLU A 120 2.49 -0.28 -9.08
C GLU A 120 2.85 -1.78 -8.98
N VAL A 121 3.66 -2.29 -9.92
CA VAL A 121 4.18 -3.67 -9.87
C VAL A 121 5.01 -3.94 -8.61
N SER A 122 5.81 -2.96 -8.18
CA SER A 122 6.59 -3.03 -6.94
C SER A 122 5.68 -3.12 -5.70
N LEU A 123 4.63 -2.31 -5.63
CA LEU A 123 3.66 -2.32 -4.53
C LEU A 123 2.87 -3.64 -4.48
N ASP A 124 2.43 -4.15 -5.63
CA ASP A 124 1.73 -5.43 -5.72
C ASP A 124 2.58 -6.59 -5.17
N ARG A 125 3.89 -6.58 -5.47
CA ARG A 125 4.83 -7.55 -4.89
C ARG A 125 4.95 -7.40 -3.37
N LEU A 126 5.07 -6.16 -2.87
CA LEU A 126 5.13 -5.93 -1.41
C LEU A 126 3.87 -6.47 -0.69
N TYR A 127 2.69 -6.36 -1.32
CA TYR A 127 1.47 -6.92 -0.77
C TYR A 127 1.41 -8.45 -0.87
N ALA A 128 1.86 -9.03 -1.99
CA ALA A 128 1.93 -10.47 -2.16
C ALA A 128 2.92 -11.13 -1.18
N ASP A 129 4.04 -10.48 -0.92
CA ASP A 129 5.09 -10.97 -0.03
C ASP A 129 4.85 -10.61 1.45
N ALA A 130 3.78 -9.86 1.77
CA ALA A 130 3.52 -9.34 3.10
C ALA A 130 3.44 -10.45 4.18
N ASP A 131 2.92 -11.63 3.85
CA ASP A 131 2.89 -12.76 4.79
C ASP A 131 4.29 -13.24 5.15
N LEU A 132 5.10 -13.51 4.14
CA LEU A 132 6.47 -13.99 4.34
C LEU A 132 7.32 -12.93 5.04
N ASP A 133 7.25 -11.68 4.59
CA ASP A 133 8.05 -10.58 5.12
C ASP A 133 7.71 -10.27 6.57
N LEU A 134 6.42 -10.28 6.93
CA LEU A 134 6.00 -10.03 8.31
C LEU A 134 6.40 -11.18 9.23
N GLY A 135 6.24 -12.44 8.80
CA GLY A 135 6.71 -13.60 9.56
C GLY A 135 8.21 -13.53 9.84
N ASN A 136 9.01 -13.27 8.80
CA ASN A 136 10.46 -13.13 8.92
C ASN A 136 10.86 -11.97 9.83
N ALA A 137 10.21 -10.81 9.71
CA ALA A 137 10.50 -9.65 10.55
C ALA A 137 10.19 -9.92 12.03
N LEU A 138 9.09 -10.61 12.34
CA LEU A 138 8.72 -10.97 13.71
C LEU A 138 9.76 -11.95 14.34
N ILE A 139 10.19 -12.96 13.59
CA ILE A 139 11.23 -13.91 14.03
C ILE A 139 12.57 -13.19 14.26
N GLN A 140 12.95 -12.24 13.39
CA GLN A 140 14.15 -11.43 13.55
C GLN A 140 14.14 -10.58 14.83
N GLN A 141 12.96 -10.19 15.31
CA GLN A 141 12.80 -9.53 16.62
C GLN A 141 12.82 -10.51 17.81
N ARG A 142 13.21 -11.77 17.58
CA ARG A 142 13.27 -12.84 18.59
C ARG A 142 11.92 -13.10 19.25
N ILE A 143 10.84 -12.96 18.50
CA ILE A 143 9.50 -13.38 18.93
C ILE A 143 9.40 -14.89 18.69
N ASN A 144 8.82 -15.61 19.63
CA ASN A 144 8.57 -17.05 19.49
C ASN A 144 7.70 -17.32 18.25
N GLU A 145 8.03 -18.34 17.48
CA GLU A 145 7.39 -18.66 16.20
C GLU A 145 5.86 -18.80 16.28
N ALA A 146 5.34 -19.54 17.28
CA ALA A 146 3.90 -19.69 17.44
C ALA A 146 3.17 -18.37 17.73
N ILE A 147 3.84 -17.46 18.45
CA ILE A 147 3.31 -16.11 18.74
C ILE A 147 3.46 -15.21 17.52
N ALA A 148 4.58 -15.30 16.80
CA ALA A 148 4.81 -14.58 15.55
C ALA A 148 3.74 -14.95 14.52
N ASP A 149 3.43 -16.22 14.33
CA ASP A 149 2.38 -16.69 13.43
C ASP A 149 0.99 -16.17 13.83
N GLN A 150 0.67 -16.20 15.13
CA GLN A 150 -0.59 -15.66 15.61
C GLN A 150 -0.71 -14.15 15.31
N ILE A 151 0.33 -13.38 15.63
CA ILE A 151 0.37 -11.93 15.38
C ILE A 151 0.30 -11.62 13.89
N LYS A 152 1.08 -12.33 13.08
CA LYS A 152 1.09 -12.21 11.62
C LYS A 152 -0.31 -12.43 11.05
N ASN A 153 -0.95 -13.54 11.41
CA ASN A 153 -2.28 -13.89 10.92
C ASN A 153 -3.33 -12.84 11.29
N GLU A 154 -3.30 -12.32 12.52
CA GLU A 154 -4.23 -11.28 12.95
C GLU A 154 -3.97 -9.94 12.24
N LEU A 155 -2.70 -9.55 12.07
CA LEU A 155 -2.33 -8.34 11.32
C LEU A 155 -2.80 -8.43 9.86
N LEU A 156 -2.53 -9.54 9.17
CA LEU A 156 -2.92 -9.70 7.76
C LEU A 156 -4.44 -9.81 7.57
N LYS A 157 -5.18 -10.41 8.52
CA LYS A 157 -6.65 -10.42 8.49
C LYS A 157 -7.24 -9.01 8.59
N SER A 158 -6.55 -8.09 9.27
CA SER A 158 -7.00 -6.72 9.41
C SER A 158 -6.83 -5.88 8.15
N PHE A 159 -6.10 -6.39 7.14
CA PHE A 159 -5.86 -5.63 5.92
C PHE A 159 -7.12 -5.56 5.06
N PRO A 160 -7.42 -4.39 4.48
CA PRO A 160 -8.53 -4.23 3.56
C PRO A 160 -8.16 -4.76 2.16
N TRP A 161 -7.92 -6.08 2.04
CA TRP A 161 -7.44 -6.73 0.81
C TRP A 161 -8.30 -6.43 -0.42
N SER A 162 -9.62 -6.33 -0.24
CA SER A 162 -10.55 -5.97 -1.32
C SER A 162 -10.31 -4.55 -1.84
N VAL A 163 -10.02 -3.59 -0.95
CA VAL A 163 -9.72 -2.20 -1.30
C VAL A 163 -8.35 -2.12 -1.97
N ILE A 164 -7.35 -2.82 -1.43
CA ILE A 164 -6.00 -2.91 -2.01
C ILE A 164 -6.07 -3.44 -3.44
N LYS A 165 -6.73 -4.59 -3.64
CA LYS A 165 -6.89 -5.21 -4.96
C LYS A 165 -7.64 -4.29 -5.93
N LYS A 166 -8.77 -3.73 -5.50
CA LYS A 166 -9.55 -2.80 -6.34
C LYS A 166 -8.73 -1.58 -6.76
N LYS A 167 -7.89 -1.06 -5.86
CA LYS A 167 -6.99 0.07 -6.16
C LYS A 167 -5.91 -0.29 -7.17
N SER A 168 -5.30 -1.48 -7.05
CA SER A 168 -4.36 -2.02 -8.03
C SER A 168 -5.03 -2.19 -9.41
N ASP A 169 -6.19 -2.87 -9.47
CA ASP A 169 -6.95 -3.06 -10.72
C ASP A 169 -7.26 -1.70 -11.39
N LEU A 170 -7.77 -0.72 -10.64
CA LEU A 170 -8.05 0.62 -11.16
C LEU A 170 -6.78 1.35 -11.62
N MET A 171 -5.65 1.18 -10.92
CA MET A 171 -4.38 1.81 -11.31
C MET A 171 -3.85 1.22 -12.61
N GLN A 172 -3.99 -0.09 -12.82
CA GLN A 172 -3.63 -0.76 -14.07
C GLN A 172 -4.49 -0.25 -15.24
N ASP A 173 -5.81 -0.14 -15.04
CA ASP A 173 -6.72 0.46 -16.03
C ASP A 173 -6.30 1.91 -16.36
N TYR A 174 -6.03 2.72 -15.34
CA TYR A 174 -5.61 4.11 -15.50
C TYR A 174 -4.31 4.24 -16.30
N ILE A 175 -3.33 3.36 -16.04
CA ILE A 175 -2.06 3.30 -16.77
C ILE A 175 -2.31 2.94 -18.23
N ALA A 176 -3.08 1.89 -18.50
CA ALA A 176 -3.38 1.44 -19.85
C ALA A 176 -4.11 2.53 -20.67
N GLU A 177 -5.10 3.19 -20.08
CA GLU A 177 -5.83 4.30 -20.72
C GLU A 177 -4.89 5.48 -21.05
N HIS A 178 -3.91 5.78 -20.17
CA HIS A 178 -2.88 6.79 -20.47
C HIS A 178 -1.91 6.36 -21.56
N GLU A 179 -1.49 5.09 -21.60
CA GLU A 179 -0.65 4.56 -22.67
C GLU A 179 -1.36 4.70 -24.02
N GLU A 180 -2.66 4.42 -24.07
CA GLU A 180 -3.51 4.62 -25.25
C GLU A 180 -3.58 6.11 -25.65
N LEU A 181 -3.76 7.02 -24.68
CA LEU A 181 -3.79 8.46 -24.94
C LEU A 181 -2.47 8.99 -25.52
N LEU A 182 -1.34 8.61 -24.93
CA LEU A 182 -0.02 9.02 -25.41
C LEU A 182 0.28 8.43 -26.80
N THR A 183 -0.15 7.19 -27.05
CA THR A 183 -0.07 6.56 -28.38
C THR A 183 -0.95 7.28 -29.40
N PHE A 184 -2.15 7.72 -28.99
CA PHE A 184 -3.03 8.52 -29.82
C PHE A 184 -2.39 9.86 -30.21
N TYR A 185 -1.74 10.57 -29.28
CA TYR A 185 -1.03 11.81 -29.59
C TYR A 185 0.15 11.61 -30.54
N ASP A 186 0.93 10.54 -30.32
CA ASP A 186 2.10 10.23 -31.11
C ASP A 186 1.74 9.90 -32.57
N LYS A 187 0.67 9.12 -32.77
CA LYS A 187 0.15 8.74 -34.10
C LYS A 187 -0.49 9.90 -34.85
N ASN A 188 -1.15 10.81 -34.13
CA ASN A 188 -1.94 11.88 -34.72
C ASN A 188 -1.29 13.25 -34.54
N TRP A 189 0.02 13.31 -34.34
CA TRP A 189 0.75 14.54 -34.08
C TRP A 189 0.47 15.60 -35.16
N GLY A 190 0.10 16.82 -34.73
CA GLY A 190 -0.23 17.93 -35.64
C GLY A 190 -1.66 17.90 -36.22
N SER A 191 -2.49 16.92 -35.85
CA SER A 191 -3.89 16.84 -36.31
C SER A 191 -4.88 17.66 -35.46
N TRP A 192 -4.41 18.25 -34.36
CA TRP A 192 -5.23 19.07 -33.47
C TRP A 192 -4.83 20.54 -33.50
N LYS A 193 -5.78 21.38 -33.09
CA LYS A 193 -5.58 22.80 -32.79
C LYS A 193 -6.04 23.08 -31.36
N PRO A 194 -5.49 24.13 -30.71
CA PRO A 194 -6.05 24.64 -29.48
C PRO A 194 -7.53 24.98 -29.67
N GLY A 195 -8.38 24.52 -28.77
CA GLY A 195 -9.79 24.86 -28.75
C GLY A 195 -10.09 26.08 -27.88
N SER A 196 -11.35 26.24 -27.52
CA SER A 196 -11.86 27.44 -26.83
C SER A 196 -11.51 27.52 -25.34
N ALA A 197 -10.95 26.46 -24.75
CA ALA A 197 -10.60 26.39 -23.32
C ALA A 197 -9.39 25.47 -23.08
N PRO A 198 -8.66 25.61 -21.96
CA PRO A 198 -7.61 24.67 -21.56
C PRO A 198 -8.13 23.23 -21.53
N GLY A 199 -7.39 22.29 -22.11
CA GLY A 199 -7.80 20.90 -22.22
C GLY A 199 -8.82 20.60 -23.30
N ALA A 200 -9.28 21.59 -24.07
CA ALA A 200 -10.15 21.40 -25.22
C ALA A 200 -9.32 21.44 -26.50
N ALA A 201 -8.86 20.29 -26.98
CA ALA A 201 -8.25 20.19 -28.31
C ALA A 201 -9.33 19.93 -29.37
N THR A 202 -9.20 20.59 -30.52
CA THR A 202 -10.09 20.39 -31.67
C THR A 202 -9.36 19.62 -32.75
N PHE A 203 -9.96 18.54 -33.24
CA PHE A 203 -9.37 17.70 -34.29
C PHE A 203 -10.08 17.97 -35.62
N SER A 204 -9.33 17.84 -36.71
CA SER A 204 -9.86 18.05 -38.06
C SER A 204 -10.91 17.03 -38.49
N ASN A 205 -11.01 15.88 -37.81
CA ASN A 205 -12.03 14.87 -38.08
C ASN A 205 -12.83 14.50 -36.82
N GLY A 206 -14.09 14.08 -37.04
CA GLY A 206 -15.01 13.71 -35.96
C GLY A 206 -14.62 12.44 -35.20
N GLN A 207 -13.95 11.48 -35.87
CA GLN A 207 -13.52 10.23 -35.27
C GLN A 207 -12.43 10.44 -34.20
N LEU A 208 -11.37 11.19 -34.53
CA LEU A 208 -10.29 11.58 -33.63
C LEU A 208 -10.83 12.39 -32.45
N THR A 209 -11.79 13.29 -32.71
CA THR A 209 -12.48 14.02 -31.64
C THR A 209 -13.21 13.07 -30.68
N GLY A 210 -13.93 12.08 -31.22
CA GLY A 210 -14.61 11.05 -30.44
C GLY A 210 -13.65 10.18 -29.62
N THR A 211 -12.57 9.69 -30.25
CA THR A 211 -11.54 8.89 -29.58
C THR A 211 -10.86 9.66 -28.46
N PHE A 212 -10.42 10.90 -28.71
CA PHE A 212 -9.80 11.74 -27.69
C PHE A 212 -10.75 11.99 -26.51
N ARG A 213 -12.01 12.34 -26.77
CA ARG A 213 -13.00 12.58 -25.73
C ARG A 213 -13.23 11.34 -24.87
N ASN A 214 -13.40 10.18 -25.50
CA ASN A 214 -13.60 8.90 -24.80
C ASN A 214 -12.40 8.55 -23.92
N LEU A 215 -11.17 8.63 -24.45
CA LEU A 215 -9.96 8.38 -23.67
C LEU A 215 -9.85 9.33 -22.47
N LYS A 216 -10.07 10.63 -22.70
CA LYS A 216 -10.04 11.62 -21.63
C LYS A 216 -11.11 11.38 -20.57
N GLU A 217 -12.32 10.98 -20.97
CA GLU A 217 -13.42 10.67 -20.06
C GLU A 217 -13.12 9.42 -19.21
N LYS A 218 -12.64 8.34 -19.84
CA LYS A 218 -12.20 7.12 -19.16
C LYS A 218 -11.14 7.42 -18.11
N ILE A 219 -10.05 8.08 -18.52
CA ILE A 219 -8.95 8.48 -17.63
C ILE A 219 -9.46 9.27 -16.43
N ASN A 220 -10.31 10.27 -16.66
CA ASN A 220 -10.82 11.09 -15.57
C ASN A 220 -11.74 10.29 -14.63
N THR A 221 -12.57 9.41 -15.18
CA THR A 221 -13.48 8.55 -14.41
C THR A 221 -12.70 7.54 -13.57
N THR A 222 -11.74 6.85 -14.16
CA THR A 222 -10.86 5.90 -13.47
C THR A 222 -10.03 6.61 -12.42
N GLY A 223 -9.46 7.78 -12.76
CA GLY A 223 -8.73 8.62 -11.81
C GLY A 223 -9.58 9.06 -10.61
N GLN A 224 -10.83 9.45 -10.82
CA GLN A 224 -11.74 9.79 -9.72
C GLN A 224 -12.01 8.60 -8.79
N LYS A 225 -12.25 7.41 -9.35
CA LYS A 225 -12.43 6.18 -8.56
C LYS A 225 -11.21 5.83 -7.71
N ILE A 226 -10.00 6.06 -8.22
CA ILE A 226 -8.75 5.86 -7.48
C ILE A 226 -8.64 6.87 -6.32
N ASP A 227 -8.92 8.15 -6.56
CA ASP A 227 -8.94 9.18 -5.50
C ASP A 227 -9.92 8.81 -4.37
N GLU A 228 -11.10 8.29 -4.73
CA GLU A 228 -12.09 7.83 -3.76
C GLU A 228 -11.54 6.67 -2.90
N GLN A 229 -10.77 5.74 -3.50
CA GLN A 229 -10.09 4.70 -2.72
C GLN A 229 -9.04 5.30 -1.76
N TYR A 230 -8.26 6.29 -2.19
CA TYR A 230 -7.27 6.94 -1.33
C TYR A 230 -7.91 7.75 -0.19
N LYS A 231 -9.00 8.48 -0.45
CA LYS A 231 -9.74 9.22 0.57
C LYS A 231 -10.40 8.31 1.60
N GLY A 232 -11.03 7.23 1.14
CA GLY A 232 -11.67 6.25 2.02
C GLY A 232 -10.72 5.47 2.93
N MET A 233 -9.40 5.53 2.72
CA MET A 233 -8.39 4.99 3.64
C MET A 233 -7.86 6.03 4.64
N SER A 234 -8.15 7.32 4.44
CA SER A 234 -7.68 8.42 5.29
C SER A 234 -8.72 8.97 6.28
N GLU A 235 -9.99 8.59 6.10
CA GLU A 235 -11.13 8.90 6.98
C GLU A 235 -11.46 7.71 7.88
#